data_AF-A0A1L4D4Y8-F1
#
_entry.id   AF-A0A1L4D4Y8-F1
#
_cell.length_a   1.000
_cell.length_b   1.000
_cell.length_c   1.000
_cell.angle_alpha   90.00
_cell.angle_beta   90.00
_cell.angle_gamma   90.00
#
_symmetry.space_group_name_H-M   'P 1'
#
loop_
_entity.id
_entity.type
_entity.pdbx_description
1 polymer ?
#
loop_
_entity_poly.entity_id
_entity_poly.type
_entity_poly.pdbx_seq_one_letter_code
_entity_poly.pdbx_strand_id
1 'polypeptide(L)'
;MSLKLPSDITCRKEQIGTTVAFILRHQVMGDLGRLVISDMNGMSHFSSEVIGDPLDPLTKKRQEILEPITKAMITEVEKATKVKDVNLDASQFKHNMKPQKQLIPSKILPCLKCNKTVAHLIFADDAENQAQLEDYYRLMYPKIKEIDVPTWIIGKEEIYSPKNIITYVMKVWPKKDETAVKVSFDEFNLMLNKIQNGHCLN
;
A
#
# COMPACT_ATOMS: atom_id res chain seq x y z
N MET A 1 -28.21 12.16 7.34
CA MET A 1 -26.93 12.75 7.74
C MET A 1 -25.83 12.01 7.02
N SER A 2 -24.87 12.70 6.42
CA SER A 2 -23.71 12.07 5.78
C SER A 2 -22.58 11.98 6.80
N LEU A 3 -22.04 10.78 7.04
CA LEU A 3 -20.78 10.63 7.75
C LEU A 3 -19.73 11.48 7.03
N LYS A 4 -19.13 12.44 7.75
CA LYS A 4 -17.99 13.20 7.21
C LYS A 4 -16.73 12.40 7.45
N LEU A 5 -16.12 11.94 6.37
CA LEU A 5 -14.80 11.32 6.44
C LEU A 5 -13.73 12.39 6.72
N PRO A 6 -12.61 12.02 7.37
CA PRO A 6 -11.44 12.88 7.45
C PRO A 6 -11.00 13.34 6.04
N SER A 7 -10.48 14.56 5.93
CA SER A 7 -10.16 15.19 4.63
C SER A 7 -9.07 14.47 3.84
N ASP A 8 -8.23 13.72 4.53
CA ASP A 8 -7.15 12.89 4.00
C ASP A 8 -7.60 11.48 3.61
N ILE A 9 -8.88 11.15 3.80
CA ILE A 9 -9.47 9.84 3.49
C ILE A 9 -10.50 9.98 2.37
N THR A 10 -10.36 9.12 1.38
CA THR A 10 -11.37 8.91 0.33
C THR A 10 -12.01 7.54 0.50
N CYS A 11 -13.27 7.42 0.09
CA CYS A 11 -14.02 6.18 0.16
C CYS A 11 -14.67 5.90 -1.20
N ARG A 12 -14.48 4.69 -1.71
CA ARG A 12 -15.19 4.18 -2.90
C ARG A 12 -16.07 3.00 -2.54
N LYS A 13 -17.22 2.89 -3.18
CA LYS A 13 -18.13 1.75 -3.03
C LYS A 13 -17.92 0.78 -4.19
N GLU A 14 -17.73 -0.49 -3.88
CA GLU A 14 -17.65 -1.58 -4.85
C GLU A 14 -18.72 -2.65 -4.53
N GLN A 15 -19.39 -3.14 -5.57
CA GLN A 15 -20.34 -4.24 -5.45
C GLN A 15 -19.61 -5.55 -5.79
N ILE A 16 -19.60 -6.51 -4.87
CA ILE A 16 -18.96 -7.82 -5.02
C ILE A 16 -20.04 -8.89 -4.84
N GLY A 17 -20.69 -9.28 -5.94
CA GLY A 17 -21.85 -10.17 -5.88
C GLY A 17 -23.00 -9.54 -5.07
N THR A 18 -23.45 -10.21 -4.02
CA THR A 18 -24.48 -9.71 -3.08
C THR A 18 -23.92 -8.81 -1.98
N THR A 19 -22.59 -8.70 -1.89
CA THR A 19 -21.90 -7.95 -0.83
C THR A 19 -21.50 -6.56 -1.32
N VAL A 20 -21.58 -5.57 -0.44
CA VAL A 20 -21.11 -4.21 -0.68
C VAL A 20 -19.81 -4.00 0.08
N ALA A 21 -18.77 -3.51 -0.59
CA ALA A 21 -17.52 -3.10 0.05
C ALA A 21 -17.33 -1.58 -0.07
N PHE A 22 -16.98 -0.94 1.04
CA PHE A 22 -16.53 0.45 1.09
C PHE A 22 -15.02 0.43 1.31
N ILE A 23 -14.25 0.80 0.28
CA ILE A 23 -12.80 0.78 0.33
C ILE A 23 -12.30 2.17 0.70
N LEU A 24 -11.46 2.20 1.73
CA LEU A 24 -10.92 3.43 2.31
C LEU A 24 -9.46 3.60 1.91
N ARG A 25 -9.13 4.79 1.42
CA ARG A 25 -7.80 5.16 0.95
C ARG A 25 -7.34 6.46 1.59
N HIS A 26 -6.12 6.46 2.10
CA HIS A 26 -5.45 7.64 2.64
C HIS A 26 -4.61 8.32 1.55
N GLN A 27 -4.60 9.65 1.56
CA GLN A 27 -3.83 10.47 0.60
C GLN A 27 -2.31 10.25 0.61
N VAL A 28 -1.77 9.58 1.63
CA VAL A 28 -0.33 9.38 1.82
C VAL A 28 -0.02 7.90 2.00
N MET A 29 -0.76 7.17 2.83
CA MET A 29 -0.50 5.74 3.11
C MET A 29 -1.05 4.76 2.06
N GLY A 30 -1.74 5.26 1.04
CA GLY A 30 -2.40 4.43 0.05
C GLY A 30 -3.65 3.76 0.60
N ASP A 31 -3.93 2.55 0.14
CA ASP A 31 -5.10 1.79 0.60
C ASP A 31 -4.96 1.41 2.09
N LEU A 32 -6.02 1.62 2.85
CA LEU A 32 -6.10 1.27 4.28
C LEU A 32 -6.78 -0.08 4.50
N GLY A 33 -7.80 -0.37 3.70
CA GLY A 33 -8.66 -1.53 3.89
C GLY A 33 -10.09 -1.24 3.43
N ARG A 34 -11.03 -2.01 3.95
CA ARG A 34 -12.44 -1.89 3.57
C ARG A 34 -13.39 -2.24 4.71
N LEU A 35 -14.58 -1.63 4.67
CA LEU A 35 -15.75 -2.11 5.38
C LEU A 35 -16.59 -2.95 4.41
N VAL A 36 -16.89 -4.18 4.78
CA VAL A 36 -17.71 -5.10 4.00
C VAL A 36 -19.08 -5.25 4.67
N ILE A 37 -20.15 -5.11 3.90
CA ILE A 37 -21.53 -5.33 4.33
C ILE A 37 -22.10 -6.49 3.53
N SER A 38 -22.45 -7.56 4.24
CA SER A 38 -23.05 -8.77 3.65
C SER A 38 -24.48 -8.96 4.18
N ASP A 39 -25.39 -9.36 3.30
CA ASP A 39 -26.72 -9.86 3.70
C ASP A 39 -26.64 -11.37 3.93
N MET A 40 -27.17 -11.81 5.06
CA MET A 40 -27.33 -13.21 5.43
C MET A 40 -28.72 -13.45 5.98
N ASN A 41 -29.55 -14.16 5.22
CA ASN A 41 -30.90 -14.53 5.63
C ASN A 41 -31.76 -13.33 6.07
N GLY A 42 -31.56 -12.16 5.45
CA GLY A 42 -32.28 -10.93 5.78
C GLY A 42 -31.66 -10.13 6.94
N MET A 43 -30.47 -10.53 7.42
CA MET A 43 -29.72 -9.81 8.44
C MET A 43 -28.42 -9.26 7.86
N SER A 44 -28.06 -8.03 8.24
CA SER A 44 -26.80 -7.40 7.83
C SER A 44 -25.66 -7.80 8.76
N HIS A 45 -24.52 -8.17 8.17
CA HIS A 45 -23.26 -8.37 8.88
C HIS A 45 -22.19 -7.39 8.38
N PHE A 46 -21.40 -6.85 9.30
CA PHE A 46 -20.33 -5.89 9.01
C PHE A 46 -18.94 -6.46 9.34
N SER A 47 -18.01 -6.36 8.39
CA SER A 47 -16.61 -6.78 8.58
C SER A 47 -15.66 -5.63 8.24
N SER A 48 -14.75 -5.30 9.16
CA SER A 48 -13.69 -4.28 8.96
C SER A 48 -12.37 -4.98 8.66
N GLU A 49 -11.88 -4.84 7.43
CA GLU A 49 -10.72 -5.58 6.92
C GLU A 49 -9.58 -4.62 6.58
N VAL A 50 -8.48 -4.69 7.34
CA VAL A 50 -7.26 -3.93 7.06
C VAL A 50 -6.44 -4.59 5.96
N ILE A 51 -5.83 -3.78 5.08
CA ILE A 51 -4.92 -4.28 4.04
C ILE A 51 -3.47 -4.25 4.51
N GLY A 52 -2.71 -5.30 4.20
CA GLY A 52 -1.27 -5.36 4.46
C GLY A 52 -0.80 -6.72 4.97
N ASP A 53 0.51 -6.87 5.07
CA ASP A 53 1.14 -8.04 5.64
C ASP A 53 1.19 -7.90 7.18
N PRO A 54 0.83 -8.93 7.98
CA PRO A 54 0.89 -8.85 9.44
C PRO A 54 2.29 -8.53 10.01
N LEU A 55 3.34 -8.82 9.25
CA LEU A 55 4.73 -8.54 9.61
C LEU A 55 5.17 -7.14 9.19
N ASP A 56 4.39 -6.41 8.38
CA ASP A 56 4.62 -5.00 8.03
C ASP A 56 4.14 -4.09 9.18
N PRO A 57 5.04 -3.31 9.82
CA PRO A 57 4.66 -2.36 10.85
C PRO A 57 3.62 -1.32 10.40
N LEU A 58 3.55 -1.00 9.10
CA LEU A 58 2.55 -0.07 8.57
C LEU A 58 1.14 -0.68 8.54
N THR A 59 0.99 -2.00 8.52
CA THR A 59 -0.33 -2.66 8.62
C THR A 59 -1.03 -2.28 9.92
N LYS A 60 -0.29 -2.22 11.03
CA LYS A 60 -0.84 -1.77 12.32
C LYS A 60 -1.30 -0.31 12.26
N LYS A 61 -0.49 0.58 11.65
CA LYS A 61 -0.88 1.99 11.47
C LYS A 61 -2.13 2.14 10.60
N ARG A 62 -2.25 1.34 9.54
CA ARG A 62 -3.47 1.32 8.69
C ARG A 62 -4.70 0.92 9.52
N GLN A 63 -4.56 -0.09 10.37
CA GLN A 63 -5.64 -0.54 11.25
C GLN A 63 -6.07 0.56 12.24
N GLU A 64 -5.12 1.24 12.87
CA GLU A 64 -5.38 2.34 13.81
C GLU A 64 -6.19 3.49 13.18
N ILE A 65 -5.99 3.76 11.89
CA ILE A 65 -6.76 4.76 11.13
C ILE A 65 -8.12 4.19 10.68
N LEU A 66 -8.13 2.95 10.19
CA LEU A 66 -9.31 2.31 9.60
C LEU A 66 -10.41 2.07 10.64
N GLU A 67 -10.07 1.51 11.79
CA GLU A 67 -11.03 1.07 12.81
C GLU A 67 -12.03 2.14 13.28
N PRO A 68 -11.61 3.35 13.69
CA PRO A 68 -12.57 4.36 14.14
C PRO A 68 -13.52 4.79 13.01
N ILE A 69 -13.03 4.82 11.76
CA ILE A 69 -13.85 5.19 10.60
C ILE A 69 -14.89 4.11 10.32
N THR A 70 -14.49 2.84 10.28
CA THR A 70 -15.43 1.74 10.01
C THR A 70 -16.46 1.59 11.13
N LYS A 71 -16.07 1.74 12.40
CA LYS A 71 -17.01 1.79 13.54
C LYS A 71 -18.04 2.91 13.40
N ALA A 72 -17.60 4.10 12.99
CA ALA A 72 -18.52 5.23 12.75
C ALA A 72 -19.45 4.97 11.57
N MET A 73 -18.95 4.37 10.48
CA MET A 73 -19.76 3.98 9.32
C MET A 73 -20.84 2.96 9.71
N ILE A 74 -20.48 1.91 10.46
CA ILE A 74 -21.42 0.89 10.94
C ILE A 74 -22.52 1.56 11.77
N THR A 75 -22.13 2.40 12.73
CA THR A 75 -23.08 3.14 13.60
C THR A 75 -24.09 3.97 12.78
N GLU A 76 -23.65 4.65 11.72
CA GLU A 76 -24.55 5.45 10.88
C GLU A 76 -25.47 4.57 10.01
N VAL A 77 -24.99 3.41 9.53
CA VAL A 77 -25.83 2.45 8.83
C VAL A 77 -26.90 1.90 9.77
N GLU A 78 -26.53 1.46 10.97
CA GLU A 78 -27.47 0.92 11.96
C GLU A 78 -28.55 1.94 12.34
N LYS A 79 -28.19 3.22 12.51
CA LYS A 79 -29.15 4.30 12.75
C LYS A 79 -30.11 4.50 11.57
N ALA A 80 -29.60 4.43 10.35
CA ALA A 80 -30.40 4.68 9.14
C ALA A 80 -31.36 3.53 8.81
N THR A 81 -30.92 2.29 9.01
CA THR A 81 -31.69 1.08 8.64
C THR A 81 -32.51 0.50 9.81
N LYS A 82 -32.20 0.90 11.05
CA LYS A 82 -32.67 0.26 12.30
C LYS A 82 -32.31 -1.24 12.40
N VAL A 83 -31.40 -1.71 11.55
CA VAL A 83 -30.84 -3.06 11.58
C VAL A 83 -29.58 -2.99 12.42
N LYS A 84 -29.47 -3.85 13.43
CA LYS A 84 -28.24 -4.02 14.20
C LYS A 84 -27.39 -5.12 13.58
N ASP A 85 -26.08 -4.98 13.70
CA ASP A 85 -25.17 -6.05 13.33
C ASP A 85 -25.50 -7.33 14.12
N VAL A 86 -25.58 -8.44 13.41
CA VAL A 86 -25.53 -9.75 14.07
C VAL A 86 -24.06 -9.93 14.42
N ASN A 87 -23.72 -9.74 15.70
CA ASN A 87 -22.36 -9.87 16.24
C ASN A 87 -21.89 -11.33 16.15
N LEU A 88 -21.67 -11.77 14.92
CA LEU A 88 -21.21 -13.10 14.54
C LEU A 88 -19.68 -13.06 14.50
N ASP A 89 -19.07 -14.21 14.76
CA ASP A 89 -17.61 -14.32 14.75
C ASP A 89 -17.04 -13.92 13.38
N ALA A 90 -16.29 -12.82 13.33
CA ALA A 90 -15.63 -12.29 12.14
C ALA A 90 -14.71 -13.33 11.46
N SER A 91 -14.26 -14.36 12.19
CA SER A 91 -13.48 -15.47 11.62
C SER A 91 -14.26 -16.30 10.59
N GLN A 92 -15.60 -16.34 10.71
CA GLN A 92 -16.51 -17.03 9.79
C GLN A 92 -16.73 -16.25 8.48
N PHE A 93 -16.38 -14.96 8.46
CA PHE A 93 -16.63 -14.01 7.38
C PHE A 93 -15.36 -13.40 6.82
N LYS A 94 -14.22 -14.11 6.94
CA LYS A 94 -13.00 -13.73 6.23
C LYS A 94 -13.27 -13.79 4.73
N HIS A 95 -13.72 -12.66 4.18
CA HIS A 95 -13.72 -12.45 2.75
C HIS A 95 -12.26 -12.46 2.37
N ASN A 96 -11.80 -13.58 1.80
CA ASN A 96 -10.45 -13.67 1.28
C ASN A 96 -10.32 -12.54 0.26
N MET A 97 -9.64 -11.45 0.65
CA MET A 97 -9.08 -10.52 -0.31
C MET A 97 -8.22 -11.41 -1.19
N LYS A 98 -8.69 -11.72 -2.40
CA LYS A 98 -7.88 -12.47 -3.34
C LYS A 98 -6.58 -11.69 -3.42
N PRO A 99 -5.43 -12.31 -3.13
CA PRO A 99 -4.15 -11.64 -3.30
C PRO A 99 -4.16 -11.12 -4.73
N GLN A 100 -4.02 -9.81 -4.90
CA GLN A 100 -3.81 -9.26 -6.23
C GLN A 100 -2.49 -9.88 -6.70
N LYS A 101 -2.57 -10.91 -7.56
CA LYS A 101 -1.42 -11.48 -8.26
C LYS A 101 -1.02 -10.47 -9.33
N GLN A 102 -0.49 -9.35 -8.88
CA GLN A 102 0.14 -8.36 -9.74
C GLN A 102 1.61 -8.77 -9.87
N LEU A 103 2.05 -8.98 -11.11
CA LEU A 103 3.47 -9.11 -11.40
C LEU A 103 4.06 -7.70 -11.30
N ILE A 104 4.80 -7.46 -10.22
CA ILE A 104 5.50 -6.19 -10.01
C ILE A 104 6.92 -6.34 -10.55
N PRO A 105 7.31 -5.60 -11.60
CA PRO A 105 8.66 -5.66 -12.12
C PRO A 105 9.67 -5.21 -11.06
N SER A 106 10.77 -5.94 -10.94
CA SER A 106 11.86 -5.56 -10.05
C SER A 106 13.20 -6.05 -10.56
N LYS A 107 14.28 -5.38 -10.16
CA LYS A 107 15.65 -5.68 -10.58
C LYS A 107 16.56 -5.76 -9.36
N ILE A 108 17.37 -6.81 -9.31
CA ILE A 108 18.44 -6.96 -8.34
C ILE A 108 19.75 -6.46 -8.95
N LEU A 109 20.48 -5.64 -8.20
CA LEU A 109 21.78 -5.12 -8.61
C LEU A 109 22.89 -5.83 -7.82
N PRO A 110 23.74 -6.65 -8.48
CA PRO A 110 24.93 -7.19 -7.87
C PRO A 110 26.08 -6.16 -7.87
N CYS A 111 27.05 -6.36 -6.99
CA CYS A 111 28.33 -5.68 -7.05
C CYS A 111 29.24 -6.31 -8.10
N LEU A 112 29.83 -5.50 -8.97
CA LEU A 112 30.72 -5.99 -10.03
C LEU A 112 32.05 -6.58 -9.51
N LYS A 113 32.42 -6.33 -8.24
CA LYS A 113 33.68 -6.83 -7.66
C LYS A 113 33.53 -8.20 -6.99
N CYS A 114 32.53 -8.38 -6.15
CA CYS A 114 32.35 -9.60 -5.35
C CYS A 114 31.02 -10.34 -5.60
N ASN A 115 30.21 -9.86 -6.55
CA ASN A 115 28.95 -10.46 -6.99
C ASN A 115 27.85 -10.56 -5.92
N LYS A 116 28.03 -9.97 -4.73
CA LYS A 116 26.97 -9.86 -3.73
C LYS A 116 25.88 -8.90 -4.21
N THR A 117 24.63 -9.22 -3.90
CA THR A 117 23.50 -8.30 -4.07
C THR A 117 23.71 -7.05 -3.20
N VAL A 118 23.59 -5.86 -3.80
CA VAL A 118 23.77 -4.58 -3.09
C VAL A 118 22.56 -3.67 -3.11
N ALA A 119 21.63 -3.90 -4.03
CA ALA A 119 20.40 -3.12 -4.12
C ALA A 119 19.28 -3.89 -4.81
N HIS A 120 18.04 -3.52 -4.49
CA HIS A 120 16.83 -4.00 -5.13
C HIS A 120 16.00 -2.80 -5.60
N LEU A 121 15.59 -2.83 -6.86
CA LEU A 121 14.78 -1.78 -7.48
C LEU A 121 13.41 -2.35 -7.81
N ILE A 122 12.35 -1.68 -7.38
CA ILE A 122 10.96 -2.04 -7.67
C ILE A 122 10.40 -0.96 -8.60
N PHE A 123 9.82 -1.37 -9.72
CA PHE A 123 9.26 -0.45 -10.71
C PHE A 123 7.74 -0.40 -10.57
N ALA A 124 7.24 0.79 -10.31
CA ALA A 124 5.84 1.14 -10.12
C ALA A 124 5.43 2.11 -11.24
N ASP A 125 5.41 1.60 -12.47
CA ASP A 125 5.30 2.41 -13.70
C ASP A 125 3.98 3.21 -13.80
N ASP A 126 2.99 2.90 -12.97
CA ASP A 126 1.70 3.59 -12.86
C ASP A 126 1.59 4.48 -11.60
N ALA A 127 2.60 4.50 -10.72
CA ALA A 127 2.59 5.28 -9.50
C ALA A 127 3.06 6.72 -9.75
N GLU A 128 2.14 7.67 -9.64
CA GLU A 128 2.32 9.10 -9.87
C GLU A 128 2.48 9.91 -8.57
N ASN A 129 2.28 9.30 -7.41
CA ASN A 129 2.37 9.97 -6.12
C ASN A 129 2.77 9.02 -4.98
N GLN A 130 3.04 9.61 -3.82
CA GLN A 130 3.46 8.88 -2.61
C GLN A 130 2.48 7.76 -2.22
N ALA A 131 1.17 8.00 -2.23
CA ALA A 131 0.20 7.00 -1.83
C ALA A 131 0.22 5.76 -2.73
N GLN A 132 0.46 5.93 -4.03
CA GLN A 132 0.60 4.80 -4.95
C GLN A 132 1.92 4.05 -4.70
N LEU A 133 3.02 4.74 -4.42
CA LEU A 133 4.27 4.06 -4.04
C LEU A 133 4.14 3.26 -2.74
N GLU A 134 3.34 3.71 -1.76
CA GLU A 134 3.03 2.97 -0.54
C GLU A 134 2.23 1.68 -0.82
N ASP A 135 1.36 1.68 -1.83
CA ASP A 135 0.66 0.46 -2.25
C ASP A 135 1.64 -0.59 -2.76
N TYR A 136 2.62 -0.17 -3.57
CA TYR A 136 3.71 -1.05 -4.03
C TYR A 136 4.59 -1.54 -2.87
N TYR A 137 4.91 -0.67 -1.91
CA TYR A 137 5.66 -1.07 -0.72
C TYR A 137 4.93 -2.19 0.03
N ARG A 138 3.62 -2.00 0.27
CA ARG A 138 2.77 -3.00 0.93
C ARG A 138 2.74 -4.33 0.16
N LEU A 139 2.59 -4.28 -1.16
CA LEU A 139 2.54 -5.48 -2.00
C LEU A 139 3.88 -6.23 -2.04
N MET A 140 4.99 -5.49 -2.03
CA MET A 140 6.35 -6.05 -2.12
C MET A 140 7.02 -6.32 -0.78
N TYR A 141 6.43 -5.89 0.35
CA TYR A 141 7.03 -6.01 1.68
C TYR A 141 7.58 -7.41 2.00
N PRO A 142 6.86 -8.52 1.72
CA PRO A 142 7.39 -9.86 1.98
C PRO A 142 8.69 -10.12 1.21
N LYS A 143 8.73 -9.71 -0.06
CA LYS A 143 9.91 -9.92 -0.92
C LYS A 143 11.06 -9.00 -0.54
N ILE A 144 10.77 -7.75 -0.18
CA ILE A 144 11.76 -6.80 0.32
C ILE A 144 12.48 -7.38 1.55
N LYS A 145 11.70 -7.90 2.50
CA LYS A 145 12.22 -8.52 3.72
C LYS A 145 12.99 -9.81 3.46
N GLU A 146 12.59 -10.59 2.45
CA GLU A 146 13.31 -11.80 2.04
C GLU A 146 14.68 -11.48 1.41
N ILE A 147 14.76 -10.45 0.56
CA ILE A 147 16.02 -10.07 -0.12
C ILE A 147 16.97 -9.34 0.85
N ASP A 148 16.42 -8.51 1.75
CA ASP A 148 17.15 -7.81 2.82
C ASP A 148 18.37 -7.00 2.34
N VAL A 149 18.16 -6.16 1.32
CA VAL A 149 19.16 -5.20 0.82
C VAL A 149 18.53 -3.83 0.63
N PRO A 150 19.30 -2.74 0.55
CA PRO A 150 18.73 -1.43 0.26
C PRO A 150 17.77 -1.46 -0.93
N THR A 151 16.53 -1.01 -0.72
CA THR A 151 15.46 -1.09 -1.72
C THR A 151 14.85 0.27 -2.00
N TRP A 152 14.60 0.54 -3.28
CA TRP A 152 13.86 1.70 -3.76
C TRP A 152 12.66 1.28 -4.60
N ILE A 153 11.57 2.02 -4.44
CA ILE A 153 10.42 1.98 -5.36
C ILE A 153 10.52 3.21 -6.25
N ILE A 154 10.41 2.98 -7.56
CA ILE A 154 10.54 4.00 -8.60
C ILE A 154 9.18 4.13 -9.28
N GLY A 155 8.61 5.33 -9.25
CA GLY A 155 7.31 5.63 -9.82
C GLY A 155 7.33 5.85 -11.33
N LYS A 156 6.19 6.27 -11.83
CA LYS A 156 5.99 6.66 -13.23
C LYS A 156 6.92 7.79 -13.63
N GLU A 157 7.50 7.64 -14.82
CA GLU A 157 8.34 8.64 -15.43
C GLU A 157 7.52 9.83 -15.94
N GLU A 158 7.96 11.04 -15.59
CA GLU A 158 7.52 12.31 -16.17
C GLU A 158 8.58 12.77 -17.16
N ILE A 159 8.27 12.64 -18.45
CA ILE A 159 9.19 12.93 -19.56
C ILE A 159 8.90 14.33 -20.11
N TYR A 160 9.77 15.28 -19.79
CA TYR A 160 9.73 16.63 -20.37
C TYR A 160 10.61 16.74 -21.62
N SER A 161 11.74 16.03 -21.62
CA SER A 161 12.65 15.87 -22.77
C SER A 161 13.52 14.62 -22.58
N PRO A 162 14.24 14.13 -23.61
CA PRO A 162 15.15 13.00 -23.46
C PRO A 162 16.24 13.16 -22.39
N LYS A 163 16.56 14.41 -22.01
CA LYS A 163 17.52 14.74 -20.95
C LYS A 163 16.85 15.17 -19.63
N ASN A 164 15.52 15.22 -19.61
CA ASN A 164 14.75 15.66 -18.46
C ASN A 164 13.61 14.68 -18.21
N ILE A 165 14.01 13.52 -17.69
CA ILE A 165 13.12 12.47 -17.19
C ILE A 165 13.23 12.52 -15.67
N ILE A 166 12.12 12.81 -15.01
CA ILE A 166 12.02 12.81 -13.55
C ILE A 166 11.01 11.77 -13.11
N THR A 167 11.22 11.20 -11.93
CA THR A 167 10.28 10.24 -11.33
C THR A 167 10.29 10.38 -9.82
N TYR A 168 9.21 9.96 -9.18
CA TYR A 168 9.22 9.77 -7.73
C TYR A 168 10.02 8.53 -7.37
N VAL A 169 10.91 8.68 -6.39
CA VAL A 169 11.68 7.58 -5.81
C VAL A 169 11.45 7.58 -4.31
N MET A 170 11.20 6.39 -3.75
CA MET A 170 11.06 6.19 -2.31
C MET A 170 11.98 5.08 -1.85
N LYS A 171 12.90 5.39 -0.94
CA LYS A 171 13.67 4.36 -0.24
C LYS A 171 12.79 3.69 0.79
N VAL A 172 12.74 2.37 0.76
CA VAL A 172 11.82 1.59 1.60
C VAL A 172 12.50 0.56 2.51
N TRP A 173 13.79 0.31 2.31
CA TRP A 173 14.57 -0.62 3.12
C TRP A 173 16.05 -0.19 3.22
N PRO A 174 16.77 -0.46 4.33
CA PRO A 174 16.31 -1.05 5.60
C PRO A 174 15.53 -0.08 6.49
N LYS A 175 15.78 1.22 6.31
CA LYS A 175 14.96 2.29 6.89
C LYS A 175 14.18 2.94 5.76
N LYS A 176 12.86 2.93 5.90
CA LYS A 176 11.94 3.58 4.98
C LYS A 176 11.99 5.10 5.19
N ASP A 177 12.04 5.85 4.09
CA ASP A 177 11.89 7.30 4.11
C ASP A 177 10.42 7.67 4.32
N GLU A 178 10.19 8.79 5.00
CA GLU A 178 8.83 9.27 5.30
C GLU A 178 8.12 9.79 4.05
N THR A 179 8.87 10.32 3.09
CA THR A 179 8.34 10.95 1.87
C THR A 179 9.09 10.50 0.65
N ALA A 180 8.37 10.30 -0.45
CA ALA A 180 8.99 10.12 -1.76
C ALA A 180 9.59 11.44 -2.25
N VAL A 181 10.68 11.36 -3.02
CA VAL A 181 11.35 12.53 -3.60
C VAL A 181 11.31 12.44 -5.12
N LYS A 182 11.17 13.58 -5.81
CA LYS A 182 11.37 13.63 -7.26
C LYS A 182 12.86 13.72 -7.55
N VAL A 183 13.36 12.83 -8.39
CA VAL A 183 14.75 12.83 -8.85
C VAL A 183 14.82 12.63 -10.35
N SER A 184 15.84 13.19 -10.97
CA SER A 184 16.19 12.88 -12.35
C SER A 184 16.86 11.51 -12.46
N PHE A 185 16.85 10.94 -13.67
CA PHE A 185 17.53 9.67 -13.95
C PHE A 185 19.03 9.72 -13.64
N ASP A 186 19.69 10.84 -13.95
CA ASP A 186 21.12 11.03 -13.70
C ASP A 186 21.43 11.07 -12.19
N GLU A 187 20.63 11.81 -11.42
CA GLU A 187 20.76 11.87 -9.96
C GLU A 187 20.56 10.48 -9.34
N PHE A 188 19.57 9.73 -9.81
CA PHE A 188 19.31 8.39 -9.31
C PHE A 188 20.45 7.42 -9.64
N ASN A 189 21.00 7.46 -10.86
CA ASN A 189 22.16 6.65 -11.23
C ASN A 189 23.40 6.98 -10.39
N LEU A 190 23.62 8.26 -10.07
CA LEU A 190 24.69 8.66 -9.15
C LEU A 190 24.51 8.05 -7.76
N MET A 191 23.28 7.94 -7.26
CA MET A 191 22.99 7.25 -6.00
C MET A 191 23.33 5.75 -6.08
N LEU A 192 22.92 5.07 -7.15
CA LEU A 192 23.20 3.63 -7.34
C LEU A 192 24.70 3.36 -7.46
N ASN A 193 25.43 4.19 -8.19
CA ASN A 193 26.88 4.06 -8.37
C ASN A 193 27.62 4.18 -7.03
N LYS A 194 27.19 5.07 -6.13
CA LYS A 194 27.78 5.20 -4.79
C LYS A 194 27.64 3.90 -3.99
N ILE A 195 26.48 3.25 -4.06
CA ILE A 195 26.23 1.98 -3.36
C ILE A 195 27.08 0.86 -3.94
N GLN A 196 27.08 0.71 -5.27
CA GLN A 196 27.84 -0.36 -5.93
C GLN A 196 29.35 -0.25 -5.72
N ASN A 197 29.89 0.97 -5.75
CA ASN A 197 31.33 1.23 -5.59
C ASN A 197 31.78 1.23 -4.13
N GLY A 198 30.92 1.67 -3.21
CA GLY A 198 31.23 1.79 -1.79
C GLY A 198 31.09 0.49 -0.99
N HIS A 199 30.27 -0.47 -1.44
CA HIS A 199 29.94 -1.62 -0.60
C HIS A 199 31.14 -2.50 -0.22
N CYS A 200 32.13 -2.66 -1.10
CA CYS A 200 33.32 -3.49 -0.81
C CYS A 200 34.42 -2.75 -0.04
N LEU A 201 34.25 -1.45 0.23
CA LEU A 201 35.22 -0.66 0.98
C LEU A 201 34.99 -0.73 2.49
N ASN A 202 33.89 -1.37 2.91
CA ASN A 202 33.50 -1.60 4.30
C ASN A 202 33.52 -3.10 4.63
#